data_AF-A0A2E7RK37-F1
#
_entry.id   AF-A0A2E7RK37-F1
#
_cell.length_a   1.000
_cell.length_b   1.000
_cell.length_c   1.000
_cell.angle_alpha   90.00
_cell.angle_beta   90.00
_cell.angle_gamma   90.00
#
_symmetry.space_group_name_H-M   'P 1'
#
loop_
_entity.id
_entity.type
_entity.pdbx_description
1 polymer ?
#
loop_
_entity_poly.entity_id
_entity_poly.type
_entity_poly.pdbx_seq_one_letter_code
_entity_poly.pdbx_strand_id
1 'polypeptide(L)'
;DRLLAAGTVENCYLSLFKADFSRIPPLFINQLTQIILRNILDKTLYPLWARCGEMLFRDQKISVQDSAVMAADANIVELHLSNQAPANLEVVKGTSTAGQKTIELDVLSDANAEIYWDRSDNFDTVLDLRVWSQANEALCRVMEKWVHHFYRSPVQIQPLEQISDDKWVWHIGLDAEATSLLNDMYNGVDVAAERSQRLISLFRMEFRDKSLMRPYIAGRPIYLGLAMTADNILRIKPQNLLINLPLAENG
;
A
#
# COMPACT_ATOMS: atom_id res chain seq x y z
N ASP A 1 20.04 17.02 11.80
CA ASP A 1 20.62 16.18 12.87
C ASP A 1 20.41 14.68 12.67
N ARG A 2 19.18 14.14 12.68
CA ARG A 2 18.98 12.67 12.54
C ARG A 2 19.54 12.06 11.25
N LEU A 3 19.28 12.69 10.10
CA LEU A 3 19.81 12.20 8.81
C LEU A 3 21.35 12.22 8.80
N LEU A 4 21.96 13.27 9.36
CA LEU A 4 23.41 13.38 9.49
C LEU A 4 23.98 12.29 10.41
N ALA A 5 23.31 12.01 11.53
CA ALA A 5 23.72 10.97 12.47
C ALA A 5 23.62 9.55 11.88
N ALA A 6 22.63 9.30 11.01
CA ALA A 6 22.41 7.98 10.41
C ALA A 6 23.31 7.68 9.20
N GLY A 7 23.93 8.70 8.60
CA GLY A 7 24.84 8.59 7.44
C GLY A 7 24.15 8.33 6.10
N THR A 8 22.99 7.67 6.09
CA THR A 8 22.18 7.45 4.87
C THR A 8 20.69 7.67 5.15
N VAL A 9 19.91 7.87 4.08
CA VAL A 9 18.45 8.00 4.15
C VAL A 9 17.82 6.70 4.66
N GLU A 10 18.31 5.54 4.20
CA GLU A 10 17.85 4.21 4.60
C GLU A 10 18.11 3.93 6.08
N ASN A 11 19.31 4.24 6.57
CA ASN A 11 19.64 4.06 7.99
C ASN A 11 18.80 5.00 8.85
N CYS A 12 18.59 6.25 8.39
CA CYS A 12 17.73 7.19 9.06
C CYS A 12 16.32 6.59 9.18
N TYR A 13 15.74 6.16 8.07
CA TYR A 13 14.42 5.53 8.00
C TYR A 13 14.27 4.34 8.95
N LEU A 14 15.18 3.35 8.88
CA LEU A 14 15.15 2.18 9.76
C LEU A 14 15.31 2.55 11.24
N SER A 15 16.13 3.55 11.56
CA SER A 15 16.35 3.99 12.94
C SER A 15 15.08 4.57 13.58
N LEU A 16 14.17 5.14 12.78
CA LEU A 16 12.93 5.72 13.30
C LEU A 16 12.05 4.66 13.97
N PHE A 17 12.05 3.42 13.46
CA PHE A 17 11.19 2.35 13.96
C PHE A 17 11.85 1.48 15.04
N LYS A 18 13.12 1.74 15.37
CA LYS A 18 13.83 1.10 16.50
C LYS A 18 13.74 1.92 17.79
N ALA A 19 13.39 3.20 17.69
CA ALA A 19 13.27 4.13 18.80
C ALA A 19 11.80 4.55 19.02
N ASP A 20 11.52 5.25 20.12
CA ASP A 20 10.21 5.87 20.33
C ASP A 20 9.96 6.94 19.24
N PHE A 21 9.10 6.60 18.29
CA PHE A 21 8.78 7.44 17.13
C PHE A 21 7.58 8.37 17.37
N SER A 22 7.02 8.41 18.58
CA SER A 22 5.87 9.28 18.93
C SER A 22 6.12 10.76 18.67
N ARG A 23 7.40 11.18 18.65
CA ARG A 23 7.83 12.57 18.40
C ARG A 23 8.15 12.86 16.93
N ILE A 24 7.96 11.92 16.03
CA ILE A 24 8.33 12.06 14.61
C ILE A 24 7.08 12.41 13.81
N PRO A 25 7.04 13.58 13.15
CA PRO A 25 5.92 13.93 12.28
C PRO A 25 5.75 12.88 11.16
N PRO A 26 4.52 12.37 10.90
CA PRO A 26 4.26 11.43 9.82
C PRO A 26 4.74 11.93 8.45
N LEU A 27 4.63 13.24 8.19
CA LEU A 27 5.12 13.87 6.97
C LEU A 27 6.62 13.61 6.73
N PHE A 28 7.43 13.62 7.79
CA PHE A 28 8.87 13.36 7.66
C PHE A 28 9.14 11.92 7.22
N ILE A 29 8.38 10.97 7.74
CA ILE A 29 8.46 9.56 7.32
C ILE A 29 8.07 9.44 5.84
N ASN A 30 6.98 10.10 5.42
CA ASN A 30 6.52 10.09 4.04
C ASN A 30 7.56 10.68 3.07
N GLN A 31 8.22 11.78 3.44
CA GLN A 31 9.28 12.38 2.63
C GLN A 31 10.50 11.46 2.48
N LEU A 32 10.93 10.77 3.54
CA LEU A 32 12.01 9.78 3.45
C LEU A 32 11.60 8.62 2.54
N THR A 33 10.39 8.09 2.71
CA THR A 33 9.83 7.04 1.85
C THR A 33 9.83 7.46 0.39
N GLN A 34 9.38 8.68 0.08
CA GLN A 34 9.36 9.23 -1.28
C GLN A 34 10.77 9.28 -1.90
N ILE A 35 11.76 9.78 -1.16
CA ILE A 35 13.16 9.87 -1.63
C ILE A 35 13.72 8.47 -1.92
N ILE A 36 13.49 7.51 -1.02
CA ILE A 36 13.93 6.13 -1.18
C ILE A 36 13.26 5.50 -2.40
N LEU A 37 11.94 5.68 -2.56
CA LEU A 37 11.21 5.15 -3.71
C LEU A 37 11.64 5.78 -5.03
N ARG A 38 11.99 7.08 -5.03
CA ARG A 38 12.54 7.73 -6.23
C ARG A 38 13.82 7.03 -6.69
N ASN A 39 14.69 6.64 -5.77
CA ASN A 39 15.89 5.86 -6.09
C ASN A 39 15.54 4.43 -6.53
N ILE A 40 14.62 3.74 -5.84
CA ILE A 40 14.19 2.38 -6.18
C ILE A 40 13.56 2.30 -7.58
N LEU A 41 12.85 3.35 -7.98
CA LEU A 41 12.06 3.42 -9.21
C LEU A 41 12.69 4.29 -10.31
N ASP A 42 13.91 4.79 -10.12
CA ASP A 42 14.61 5.76 -11.01
C ASP A 42 14.63 5.35 -12.50
N LYS A 43 14.57 4.06 -12.80
CA LYS A 43 14.60 3.50 -14.16
C LYS A 43 13.35 2.72 -14.54
N THR A 44 12.27 2.86 -13.78
CA THR A 44 11.01 2.21 -14.14
C THR A 44 10.43 2.87 -15.38
N LEU A 45 10.11 2.08 -16.39
CA LEU A 45 9.38 2.54 -17.58
C LEU A 45 7.88 2.27 -17.46
N TYR A 46 7.45 1.59 -16.39
CA TYR A 46 6.05 1.22 -16.17
C TYR A 46 5.36 2.29 -15.29
N PRO A 47 4.44 3.11 -15.84
CA PRO A 47 3.84 4.23 -15.10
C PRO A 47 3.03 3.77 -13.88
N LEU A 48 2.34 2.62 -14.00
CA LEU A 48 1.60 2.03 -12.87
C LEU A 48 2.50 1.74 -11.67
N TRP A 49 3.77 1.37 -11.88
CA TRP A 49 4.69 1.10 -10.77
C TRP A 49 5.07 2.40 -10.05
N ALA A 50 5.28 3.48 -10.81
CA ALA A 50 5.55 4.80 -10.25
C ALA A 50 4.33 5.31 -9.46
N ARG A 51 3.12 5.23 -10.04
CA ARG A 51 1.88 5.62 -9.36
C ARG A 51 1.60 4.78 -8.11
N CYS A 52 1.80 3.46 -8.15
CA CYS A 52 1.69 2.60 -6.96
C CYS A 52 2.72 2.94 -5.89
N GLY A 53 3.93 3.38 -6.29
CA GLY A 53 4.94 3.89 -5.37
C GLY A 53 4.44 5.06 -4.52
N GLU A 54 3.62 5.94 -5.09
CA GLU A 54 3.05 7.07 -4.35
C GLU A 54 2.16 6.64 -3.18
N MET A 55 1.46 5.51 -3.29
CA MET A 55 0.59 5.01 -2.23
C MET A 55 1.35 4.68 -0.93
N LEU A 56 2.67 4.46 -1.01
CA LEU A 56 3.51 4.15 0.15
C LEU A 56 3.84 5.41 0.99
N PHE A 57 3.64 6.61 0.43
CA PHE A 57 3.91 7.87 1.13
C PHE A 57 2.77 8.90 1.03
N ARG A 58 1.68 8.58 0.34
CA ARG A 58 0.48 9.41 0.22
C ARG A 58 -0.76 8.62 0.59
N ASP A 59 -1.61 9.23 1.40
CA ASP A 59 -2.90 8.65 1.78
C ASP A 59 -3.82 8.57 0.55
N GLN A 60 -4.56 7.48 0.43
CA GLN A 60 -5.50 7.28 -0.67
C GLN A 60 -6.94 7.34 -0.16
N LYS A 61 -7.81 8.06 -0.87
CA LYS A 61 -9.27 7.95 -0.72
C LYS A 61 -9.75 6.77 -1.54
N ILE A 62 -10.45 5.87 -0.86
CA ILE A 62 -11.00 4.65 -1.46
C ILE A 62 -12.48 4.87 -1.80
N SER A 63 -12.87 4.41 -2.97
CA SER A 63 -14.28 4.30 -3.36
C SER A 63 -14.56 2.85 -3.79
N VAL A 64 -15.64 2.27 -3.26
CA VAL A 64 -16.06 0.90 -3.56
C VAL A 64 -17.44 0.95 -4.20
N GLN A 65 -17.54 0.53 -5.47
CA GLN A 65 -18.79 0.51 -6.24
C GLN A 65 -18.80 -0.72 -7.15
N ASP A 66 -19.86 -1.53 -7.15
CA ASP A 66 -20.03 -2.68 -8.06
C ASP A 66 -18.80 -3.59 -8.19
N SER A 67 -18.15 -3.90 -7.06
CA SER A 67 -16.89 -4.67 -6.95
C SER A 67 -15.63 -3.95 -7.45
N ALA A 68 -15.74 -2.76 -8.00
CA ALA A 68 -14.60 -1.89 -8.30
C ALA A 68 -14.08 -1.25 -7.01
N VAL A 69 -12.75 -1.29 -6.82
CA VAL A 69 -12.08 -0.65 -5.68
C VAL A 69 -11.14 0.39 -6.23
N MET A 70 -11.52 1.66 -6.16
CA MET A 70 -10.78 2.77 -6.74
C MET A 70 -9.98 3.49 -5.66
N ALA A 71 -8.71 3.77 -5.93
CA ALA A 71 -7.81 4.51 -5.05
C ALA A 71 -7.33 5.81 -5.73
N ALA A 72 -7.76 6.94 -5.18
CA ALA A 72 -7.36 8.28 -5.58
C ALA A 72 -6.52 8.95 -4.47
N ASP A 73 -5.71 9.95 -4.79
CA ASP A 73 -5.01 10.71 -3.76
C ASP A 73 -5.99 11.43 -2.82
N ALA A 74 -5.85 11.23 -1.51
CA ALA A 74 -6.79 11.78 -0.54
C ALA A 74 -6.79 13.33 -0.51
N ASN A 75 -5.62 13.95 -0.65
CA ASN A 75 -5.50 15.41 -0.60
C ASN A 75 -6.09 16.06 -1.86
N ILE A 76 -5.88 15.46 -3.04
CA ILE A 76 -6.46 15.94 -4.29
C ILE A 76 -7.98 15.84 -4.24
N VAL A 77 -8.50 14.70 -3.78
CA VAL A 77 -9.95 14.54 -3.57
C VAL A 77 -10.49 15.60 -2.62
N GLU A 78 -9.87 15.80 -1.45
CA GLU A 78 -10.31 16.78 -0.47
C GLU A 78 -10.24 18.21 -1.02
N LEU A 79 -9.23 18.55 -1.81
CA LEU A 79 -9.11 19.85 -2.48
C LEU A 79 -10.26 20.08 -3.47
N HIS A 80 -10.64 19.08 -4.25
CA HIS A 80 -11.80 19.17 -5.14
C HIS A 80 -13.12 19.29 -4.37
N LEU A 81 -13.25 18.59 -3.24
CA LEU A 81 -14.42 18.63 -2.36
C LEU A 81 -14.52 19.89 -1.49
N SER A 82 -13.43 20.64 -1.30
CA SER A 82 -13.40 21.89 -0.53
C SER A 82 -13.55 23.13 -1.41
N ASN A 83 -13.07 23.07 -2.66
CA ASN A 83 -13.34 24.07 -3.69
C ASN A 83 -14.78 23.99 -4.24
N GLN A 84 -15.56 23.00 -3.80
CA GLN A 84 -16.96 22.81 -4.13
C GLN A 84 -17.73 22.55 -2.81
N ALA A 85 -19.01 22.90 -2.72
CA ALA A 85 -19.80 22.52 -1.54
C ALA A 85 -19.85 20.98 -1.38
N PRO A 86 -19.96 20.41 -0.16
CA PRO A 86 -19.66 19.01 0.13
C PRO A 86 -20.41 18.04 -0.78
N ALA A 87 -19.68 17.17 -1.49
CA ALA A 87 -20.22 16.12 -2.35
C ALA A 87 -19.55 14.77 -2.07
N ASN A 88 -20.28 13.69 -2.30
CA ASN A 88 -19.77 12.32 -2.16
C ASN A 88 -18.93 11.97 -3.41
N LEU A 89 -17.84 11.21 -3.23
CA LEU A 89 -17.00 10.80 -4.36
C LEU A 89 -17.70 9.69 -5.16
N GLU A 90 -18.14 10.01 -6.38
CA GLU A 90 -18.53 9.03 -7.40
C GLU A 90 -17.45 9.01 -8.49
N VAL A 91 -17.09 7.83 -8.99
CA VAL A 91 -16.24 7.67 -10.18
C VAL A 91 -17.09 6.94 -11.21
N VAL A 92 -17.69 7.69 -12.14
CA VAL A 92 -18.60 7.14 -13.15
C VAL A 92 -17.87 6.95 -14.49
N LYS A 93 -17.96 5.76 -15.07
CA LYS A 93 -17.70 5.55 -16.50
C LYS A 93 -18.97 5.90 -17.29
N GLY A 94 -19.04 7.15 -17.79
CA GLY A 94 -20.00 7.55 -18.84
C GLY A 94 -21.32 8.18 -18.37
N THR A 95 -21.69 9.24 -19.11
CA THR A 95 -22.91 10.10 -19.07
C THR A 95 -23.78 10.06 -17.81
N SER A 96 -23.56 11.06 -16.97
CA SER A 96 -24.24 11.37 -15.73
C SER A 96 -25.74 11.64 -15.89
N THR A 97 -26.56 10.97 -15.08
CA THR A 97 -27.92 11.43 -14.74
C THR A 97 -27.84 12.56 -13.70
N ALA A 98 -28.65 13.60 -13.90
CA ALA A 98 -28.60 14.86 -13.18
C ALA A 98 -28.82 14.70 -11.65
N GLY A 99 -27.86 15.17 -10.85
CA GLY A 99 -28.08 15.43 -9.42
C GLY A 99 -26.84 15.35 -8.53
N GLN A 100 -25.85 14.53 -8.87
CA GLN A 100 -24.57 14.42 -8.15
C GLN A 100 -23.42 14.81 -9.07
N LYS A 101 -22.60 15.77 -8.63
CA LYS A 101 -21.45 16.27 -9.41
C LYS A 101 -20.24 15.39 -9.10
N THR A 102 -19.91 14.58 -10.09
CA THR A 102 -18.91 13.51 -10.10
C THR A 102 -17.50 14.11 -10.23
N ILE A 103 -16.51 13.60 -9.48
CA ILE A 103 -15.10 13.93 -9.72
C ILE A 103 -14.59 12.97 -10.78
N GLU A 104 -14.37 13.47 -12.00
CA GLU A 104 -13.81 12.69 -13.10
C GLU A 104 -12.28 12.72 -12.99
N LEU A 105 -11.70 11.70 -12.35
CA LEU A 105 -10.27 11.43 -12.42
C LEU A 105 -10.02 10.25 -13.36
N ASP A 106 -8.88 10.29 -14.06
CA ASP A 106 -8.51 9.23 -14.99
C ASP A 106 -8.06 7.98 -14.24
N VAL A 107 -8.78 6.87 -14.44
CA VAL A 107 -8.36 5.55 -13.96
C VAL A 107 -7.28 5.02 -14.90
N LEU A 108 -6.10 4.74 -14.37
CA LEU A 108 -4.98 4.21 -15.14
C LEU A 108 -5.20 2.74 -15.48
N SER A 109 -4.82 2.40 -16.71
CA SER A 109 -4.79 1.07 -17.31
C SER A 109 -3.62 1.05 -18.31
N ASP A 110 -3.19 -0.13 -18.78
CA ASP A 110 -2.11 -0.19 -19.78
C ASP A 110 -2.37 0.68 -21.03
N ALA A 111 -3.63 0.90 -21.41
CA ALA A 111 -3.98 1.68 -22.59
C ALA A 111 -3.75 3.19 -22.43
N ASN A 112 -3.78 3.72 -21.20
CA ASN A 112 -3.65 5.15 -20.91
C ASN A 112 -2.60 5.48 -19.84
N ALA A 113 -1.85 4.49 -19.33
CA ALA A 113 -0.92 4.70 -18.21
C ALA A 113 0.14 5.75 -18.49
N GLU A 114 0.54 5.94 -19.75
CA GLU A 114 1.57 6.93 -20.14
C GLU A 114 1.22 8.37 -19.76
N ILE A 115 -0.08 8.72 -19.62
CA ILE A 115 -0.51 10.07 -19.18
C ILE A 115 0.03 10.42 -17.79
N TYR A 116 0.40 9.43 -17.00
CA TYR A 116 0.96 9.62 -15.66
C TYR A 116 2.25 10.44 -15.70
N TRP A 117 3.12 10.26 -16.70
CA TRP A 117 4.41 10.95 -16.73
C TRP A 117 4.28 12.46 -16.86
N ASP A 118 3.35 12.92 -17.70
CA ASP A 118 3.09 14.34 -17.88
C ASP A 118 2.36 14.97 -16.67
N ARG A 119 1.82 14.14 -15.77
CA ARG A 119 0.95 14.52 -14.65
C ARG A 119 1.47 14.05 -13.29
N SER A 120 2.71 13.57 -13.20
CA SER A 120 3.21 12.91 -11.99
C SER A 120 3.17 13.81 -10.75
N ASP A 121 3.27 15.13 -10.96
CA ASP A 121 3.24 16.13 -9.88
C ASP A 121 1.81 16.57 -9.52
N ASN A 122 0.80 16.19 -10.31
CA ASN A 122 -0.60 16.56 -10.09
C ASN A 122 -1.33 15.59 -9.15
N PHE A 123 -0.87 14.35 -9.05
CA PHE A 123 -1.48 13.27 -8.23
C PHE A 123 -2.98 13.04 -8.54
N ASP A 124 -3.41 13.34 -9.76
CA ASP A 124 -4.81 13.39 -10.19
C ASP A 124 -5.25 12.17 -11.00
N THR A 125 -4.60 11.02 -10.74
CA THR A 125 -4.88 9.74 -11.39
C THR A 125 -5.29 8.66 -10.38
N VAL A 126 -6.13 7.74 -10.82
CA VAL A 126 -6.77 6.70 -9.99
C VAL A 126 -6.24 5.32 -10.34
N LEU A 127 -6.09 4.49 -9.32
CA LEU A 127 -5.75 3.08 -9.48
C LEU A 127 -6.96 2.20 -9.15
N ASP A 128 -7.18 1.15 -9.94
CA ASP A 128 -8.10 0.06 -9.62
C ASP A 128 -7.36 -0.99 -8.80
N LEU A 129 -7.79 -1.27 -7.57
CA LEU A 129 -7.15 -2.21 -6.64
C LEU A 129 -7.90 -3.55 -6.53
N ARG A 130 -8.77 -3.90 -7.49
CA ARG A 130 -9.32 -5.26 -7.54
C ARG A 130 -8.19 -6.30 -7.56
N VAL A 131 -8.44 -7.49 -7.01
CA VAL A 131 -7.41 -8.52 -6.75
C VAL A 131 -6.52 -8.76 -7.98
N TRP A 132 -7.11 -8.98 -9.15
CA TRP A 132 -6.36 -9.30 -10.38
C TRP A 132 -6.18 -8.09 -11.32
N SER A 133 -6.28 -6.88 -10.78
CA SER A 133 -6.03 -5.66 -11.56
C SER A 133 -4.54 -5.43 -11.76
N GLN A 134 -4.20 -4.74 -12.84
CA GLN A 134 -2.82 -4.40 -13.20
C GLN A 134 -2.15 -3.53 -12.14
N ALA A 135 -2.89 -2.60 -11.52
CA ALA A 135 -2.34 -1.76 -10.46
C ALA A 135 -2.08 -2.56 -9.17
N ASN A 136 -2.92 -3.56 -8.85
CA ASN A 136 -2.68 -4.42 -7.69
C ASN A 136 -1.43 -5.30 -7.90
N GLU A 137 -1.24 -5.84 -9.11
CA GLU A 137 0.00 -6.52 -9.48
C GLU A 137 1.22 -5.59 -9.46
N ALA A 138 1.09 -4.36 -9.97
CA ALA A 138 2.14 -3.34 -9.93
C ALA A 138 2.54 -3.00 -8.48
N LEU A 139 1.57 -2.86 -7.58
CA LEU A 139 1.81 -2.64 -6.15
C LEU A 139 2.62 -3.79 -5.54
N CYS A 140 2.34 -5.04 -5.92
CA CYS A 140 3.17 -6.18 -5.50
C CYS A 140 4.64 -5.99 -5.91
N ARG A 141 4.90 -5.56 -7.16
CA ARG A 141 6.27 -5.34 -7.66
C ARG A 141 6.97 -4.21 -6.90
N VAL A 142 6.26 -3.14 -6.57
CA VAL A 142 6.79 -2.04 -5.75
C VAL A 142 7.17 -2.54 -4.35
N MET A 143 6.29 -3.32 -3.71
CA MET A 143 6.56 -3.90 -2.38
C MET A 143 7.75 -4.88 -2.40
N GLU A 144 7.87 -5.72 -3.43
CA GLU A 144 9.03 -6.60 -3.62
C GLU A 144 10.34 -5.80 -3.73
N LYS A 145 10.33 -4.73 -4.54
CA LYS A 145 11.49 -3.84 -4.70
C LYS A 145 11.84 -3.12 -3.41
N TRP A 146 10.85 -2.70 -2.63
CA TRP A 146 11.04 -2.09 -1.32
C TRP A 146 11.77 -3.05 -0.36
N VAL A 147 11.29 -4.29 -0.23
CA VAL A 147 11.95 -5.31 0.61
C VAL A 147 13.37 -5.61 0.10
N HIS A 148 13.53 -5.77 -1.21
CA HIS A 148 14.83 -6.05 -1.81
C HIS A 148 15.84 -4.91 -1.61
N HIS A 149 15.40 -3.65 -1.65
CA HIS A 149 16.28 -2.49 -1.43
C HIS A 149 16.95 -2.53 -0.05
N PHE A 150 16.17 -2.81 0.99
CA PHE A 150 16.66 -2.80 2.37
C PHE A 150 17.40 -4.07 2.79
N TYR A 151 16.89 -5.24 2.42
CA TYR A 151 17.43 -6.51 2.93
C TYR A 151 18.11 -7.37 1.88
N ARG A 152 18.10 -6.97 0.60
CA ARG A 152 18.54 -7.81 -0.53
C ARG A 152 17.86 -9.17 -0.60
N SER A 153 16.74 -9.33 0.14
CA SER A 153 15.96 -10.56 0.16
C SER A 153 15.05 -10.62 -1.06
N PRO A 154 15.19 -11.64 -1.92
CA PRO A 154 14.29 -11.84 -3.04
C PRO A 154 12.98 -12.46 -2.54
N VAL A 155 11.95 -11.62 -2.41
CA VAL A 155 10.57 -12.07 -2.13
C VAL A 155 9.73 -12.04 -3.41
N GLN A 156 8.69 -12.88 -3.44
CA GLN A 156 7.65 -12.88 -4.45
C GLN A 156 6.30 -12.60 -3.79
N ILE A 157 5.57 -11.60 -4.25
CA ILE A 157 4.28 -11.17 -3.72
C ILE A 157 3.23 -11.30 -4.82
N GLN A 158 2.12 -11.97 -4.54
CA GLN A 158 1.01 -12.13 -5.48
C GLN A 158 -0.30 -11.71 -4.83
N PRO A 159 -1.24 -11.09 -5.57
CA PRO A 159 -2.58 -10.86 -5.06
C PRO A 159 -3.27 -12.16 -4.68
N LEU A 160 -4.18 -12.09 -3.71
CA LEU A 160 -4.92 -13.22 -3.18
C LEU A 160 -6.37 -12.79 -2.94
N GLU A 161 -7.33 -13.65 -3.30
CA GLU A 161 -8.76 -13.37 -3.05
C GLU A 161 -9.15 -13.61 -1.59
N GLN A 162 -8.68 -14.73 -1.03
CA GLN A 162 -8.98 -15.13 0.33
C GLN A 162 -7.85 -16.00 0.90
N ILE A 163 -7.69 -15.97 2.22
CA ILE A 163 -6.79 -16.88 2.94
C ILE A 163 -7.55 -18.19 3.17
N SER A 164 -7.13 -19.26 2.50
CA SER A 164 -7.68 -20.61 2.62
C SER A 164 -6.57 -21.58 3.01
N ASP A 165 -5.93 -21.30 4.15
CA ASP A 165 -4.77 -22.04 4.64
C ASP A 165 -4.91 -22.35 6.13
N ASP A 166 -5.21 -23.61 6.43
CA ASP A 166 -5.29 -24.14 7.80
C ASP A 166 -3.94 -24.06 8.55
N LYS A 167 -2.84 -23.78 7.84
CA LYS A 167 -1.48 -23.62 8.37
C LYS A 167 -1.00 -22.18 8.27
N TRP A 168 -1.91 -21.20 8.31
CA TRP A 168 -1.56 -19.79 8.46
C TRP A 168 -0.75 -19.58 9.74
N VAL A 169 0.52 -19.20 9.59
CA VAL A 169 1.47 -18.99 10.71
C VAL A 169 1.95 -17.55 10.86
N TRP A 170 1.75 -16.71 9.84
CA TRP A 170 2.26 -15.34 9.84
C TRP A 170 1.50 -14.44 8.89
N HIS A 171 1.32 -13.20 9.32
CA HIS A 171 0.75 -12.13 8.52
C HIS A 171 1.38 -10.79 8.84
N ILE A 172 1.23 -9.85 7.92
CA ILE A 172 1.64 -8.47 8.08
C ILE A 172 0.50 -7.58 7.56
N GLY A 173 -0.11 -6.81 8.45
CA GLY A 173 -0.98 -5.71 8.02
C GLY A 173 -0.13 -4.61 7.41
N LEU A 174 -0.46 -4.16 6.21
CA LEU A 174 0.23 -3.07 5.52
C LEU A 174 -0.27 -1.69 5.99
N ASP A 175 -1.29 -1.66 6.85
CA ASP A 175 -1.81 -0.49 7.53
C ASP A 175 -2.33 -0.90 8.94
N ALA A 176 -2.84 0.07 9.71
CA ALA A 176 -3.32 -0.18 11.06
C ALA A 176 -4.60 -1.04 11.10
N GLU A 177 -5.54 -0.80 10.19
CA GLU A 177 -6.82 -1.52 10.13
C GLU A 177 -6.58 -2.97 9.70
N ALA A 178 -5.77 -3.20 8.67
CA ALA A 178 -5.42 -4.54 8.23
C ALA A 178 -4.63 -5.31 9.29
N THR A 179 -3.76 -4.63 10.05
CA THR A 179 -3.04 -5.26 11.17
C THR A 179 -4.02 -5.77 12.22
N SER A 180 -4.97 -4.93 12.65
CA SER A 180 -5.98 -5.33 13.62
C SER A 180 -6.89 -6.44 13.08
N LEU A 181 -7.35 -6.33 11.83
CA LEU A 181 -8.25 -7.30 11.22
C LEU A 181 -7.60 -8.68 11.06
N LEU A 182 -6.35 -8.73 10.56
CA LEU A 182 -5.64 -9.99 10.40
C LEU A 182 -5.28 -10.63 11.74
N ASN A 183 -5.01 -9.83 12.78
CA ASN A 183 -4.84 -10.35 14.14
C ASN A 183 -6.11 -11.01 14.67
N ASP A 184 -7.27 -10.38 14.48
CA ASP A 184 -8.55 -10.93 14.92
C ASP A 184 -8.84 -12.26 14.18
N MET A 185 -8.68 -12.27 12.86
CA MET A 185 -8.84 -13.48 12.04
C MET A 185 -7.88 -14.61 12.45
N TYR A 186 -6.61 -14.29 12.70
CA TYR A 186 -5.61 -15.27 13.12
C TYR A 186 -5.93 -15.87 14.49
N ASN A 187 -6.46 -15.06 15.41
CA ASN A 187 -6.85 -15.52 16.76
C ASN A 187 -8.24 -16.18 16.79
N GLY A 188 -8.91 -16.35 15.64
CA GLY A 188 -10.25 -16.93 15.57
C GLY A 188 -11.34 -16.05 16.21
N VAL A 189 -11.11 -14.74 16.28
CA VAL A 189 -12.10 -13.78 16.77
C VAL A 189 -13.05 -13.43 15.64
N ASP A 190 -14.35 -13.51 15.90
CA ASP A 190 -15.38 -13.13 14.92
C ASP A 190 -15.24 -11.66 14.53
N VAL A 191 -15.06 -11.42 13.22
CA VAL A 191 -14.97 -10.08 12.64
C VAL A 191 -16.34 -9.65 12.14
N ALA A 192 -16.84 -8.51 12.62
CA ALA A 192 -18.09 -7.94 12.14
C ALA A 192 -18.03 -7.66 10.62
N ALA A 193 -19.12 -7.91 9.89
CA ALA A 193 -19.19 -7.78 8.44
C ALA A 193 -18.72 -6.39 7.93
N GLU A 194 -19.07 -5.33 8.65
CA GLU A 194 -18.65 -3.94 8.37
C GLU A 194 -17.13 -3.77 8.41
N ARG A 195 -16.43 -4.46 9.33
CA ARG A 195 -14.96 -4.44 9.39
C ARG A 195 -14.36 -5.30 8.29
N SER A 196 -14.95 -6.45 7.98
CA SER A 196 -14.51 -7.30 6.87
C SER A 196 -14.57 -6.58 5.53
N GLN A 197 -15.58 -5.74 5.31
CA GLN A 197 -15.71 -4.91 4.09
C GLN A 197 -14.61 -3.84 3.95
N ARG A 198 -13.88 -3.51 5.01
CA ARG A 198 -12.74 -2.57 4.94
C ARG A 198 -11.50 -3.19 4.34
N LEU A 199 -11.42 -4.51 4.27
CA LEU A 199 -10.30 -5.22 3.65
C LEU A 199 -10.36 -5.02 2.13
N ILE A 200 -9.37 -4.31 1.59
CA ILE A 200 -9.28 -3.92 0.18
C ILE A 200 -8.57 -4.99 -0.65
N SER A 201 -7.46 -5.51 -0.13
CA SER A 201 -6.62 -6.46 -0.86
C SER A 201 -5.89 -7.37 0.10
N LEU A 202 -5.75 -8.62 -0.31
CA LEU A 202 -4.89 -9.61 0.33
C LEU A 202 -3.78 -9.99 -0.63
N PHE A 203 -2.66 -10.39 -0.05
CA PHE A 203 -1.51 -10.85 -0.80
C PHE A 203 -0.88 -12.06 -0.14
N ARG A 204 -0.24 -12.88 -0.95
CA ARG A 204 0.65 -13.95 -0.50
C ARG A 204 2.08 -13.57 -0.86
N MET A 205 2.94 -13.52 0.15
CA MET A 205 4.37 -13.30 0.01
C MET A 205 5.16 -14.57 0.31
N GLU A 206 6.15 -14.88 -0.51
CA GLU A 206 7.06 -16.00 -0.34
C GLU A 206 8.50 -15.54 -0.49
N PHE A 207 9.40 -16.07 0.34
CA PHE A 207 10.83 -15.88 0.16
C PHE A 207 11.35 -16.88 -0.85
N ARG A 208 12.12 -16.42 -1.84
CA ARG A 208 12.80 -17.32 -2.78
C ARG A 208 13.95 -18.05 -2.11
N ASP A 209 14.65 -17.38 -1.21
CA ASP A 209 15.67 -17.98 -0.35
C ASP A 209 15.12 -18.16 1.07
N LYS A 210 14.79 -19.40 1.41
CA LYS A 210 14.20 -19.78 2.70
C LYS A 210 15.20 -19.70 3.84
N SER A 211 16.50 -19.66 3.56
CA SER A 211 17.55 -19.55 4.59
C SER A 211 17.57 -18.17 5.26
N LEU A 212 17.02 -17.16 4.58
CA LEU A 212 16.84 -15.80 5.11
C LEU A 212 15.70 -15.72 6.14
N MET A 213 14.90 -16.78 6.30
CA MET A 213 13.76 -16.82 7.22
C MET A 213 14.13 -17.49 8.54
N ARG A 214 13.38 -17.18 9.61
CA ARG A 214 13.48 -17.92 10.87
C ARG A 214 13.19 -19.42 10.66
N PRO A 215 13.93 -20.34 11.31
CA PRO A 215 13.79 -21.78 11.05
C PRO A 215 12.37 -22.33 11.17
N TYR A 216 11.58 -21.89 12.15
CA TYR A 216 10.23 -22.42 12.39
C TYR A 216 9.19 -22.02 11.33
N ILE A 217 9.46 -20.98 10.54
CA ILE A 217 8.57 -20.44 9.51
C ILE A 217 9.16 -20.54 8.10
N ALA A 218 10.39 -21.03 7.96
CA ALA A 218 11.07 -21.13 6.68
C ALA A 218 10.24 -21.90 5.63
N GLY A 219 10.02 -21.26 4.48
CA GLY A 219 9.23 -21.83 3.38
C GLY A 219 7.72 -21.79 3.55
N ARG A 220 7.20 -21.17 4.61
CA ARG A 220 5.77 -20.88 4.76
C ARG A 220 5.41 -19.54 4.09
N PRO A 221 4.20 -19.40 3.53
CA PRO A 221 3.74 -18.14 3.01
C PRO A 221 3.53 -17.12 4.15
N ILE A 222 3.70 -15.85 3.81
CA ILE A 222 3.36 -14.72 4.65
C ILE A 222 2.18 -14.00 4.01
N TYR A 223 1.08 -13.86 4.75
CA TYR A 223 -0.10 -13.16 4.24
C TYR A 223 0.01 -11.65 4.51
N LEU A 224 -0.27 -10.84 3.51
CA LEU A 224 -0.32 -9.38 3.66
C LEU A 224 -1.75 -8.90 3.44
N GLY A 225 -2.14 -7.81 4.10
CA GLY A 225 -3.45 -7.20 3.88
C GLY A 225 -3.40 -5.68 3.84
N LEU A 226 -4.25 -5.08 3.02
CA LEU A 226 -4.55 -3.65 2.97
C LEU A 226 -6.01 -3.42 3.34
N ALA A 227 -6.27 -2.45 4.19
CA ALA A 227 -7.61 -2.04 4.58
C ALA A 227 -7.72 -0.52 4.68
N MET A 228 -8.94 -0.01 4.48
CA MET A 228 -9.27 1.39 4.71
C MET A 228 -9.82 1.62 6.11
N THR A 229 -9.71 2.85 6.60
CA THR A 229 -10.46 3.33 7.77
C THR A 229 -11.96 3.43 7.47
N ALA A 230 -12.77 3.68 8.51
CA ALA A 230 -14.19 3.97 8.38
C ALA A 230 -14.49 5.19 7.47
N ASP A 231 -13.54 6.12 7.34
CA ASP A 231 -13.64 7.30 6.47
C ASP A 231 -13.18 7.01 5.02
N ASN A 232 -13.02 5.74 4.65
CA ASN A 232 -12.51 5.27 3.37
C ASN A 232 -11.11 5.82 3.04
N ILE A 233 -10.22 5.93 4.03
CA ILE A 233 -8.83 6.34 3.83
C ILE A 233 -7.93 5.12 3.97
N LEU A 234 -7.12 4.84 2.95
CA LEU A 234 -6.04 3.85 2.99
C LEU A 234 -4.72 4.55 3.29
N ARG A 235 -4.00 4.06 4.32
CA ARG A 235 -2.68 4.57 4.74
C ARG A 235 -1.66 3.45 4.82
N ILE A 236 -0.92 3.24 3.73
CA ILE A 236 0.11 2.20 3.70
C ILE A 236 1.27 2.60 4.62
N LYS A 237 1.72 1.64 5.42
CA LYS A 237 2.87 1.71 6.33
C LYS A 237 3.99 0.82 5.79
N PRO A 238 4.79 1.29 4.83
CA PRO A 238 5.83 0.47 4.17
C PRO A 238 6.90 -0.06 5.14
N GLN A 239 7.08 0.57 6.30
CA GLN A 239 7.92 0.04 7.37
C GLN A 239 7.46 -1.32 7.88
N ASN A 240 6.17 -1.66 7.80
CA ASN A 240 5.64 -2.94 8.27
C ASN A 240 6.23 -4.10 7.45
N LEU A 241 6.55 -3.87 6.17
CA LEU A 241 7.28 -4.81 5.32
C LEU A 241 8.76 -4.92 5.66
N LEU A 242 9.27 -4.14 6.61
CA LEU A 242 10.65 -4.21 7.06
C LEU A 242 10.75 -4.78 8.47
N ILE A 243 9.96 -4.25 9.40
CA ILE A 243 10.06 -4.61 10.83
C ILE A 243 9.38 -5.93 11.18
N ASN A 244 8.38 -6.37 10.42
CA ASN A 244 7.57 -7.56 10.73
C ASN A 244 7.90 -8.77 9.85
N LEU A 245 8.96 -8.69 9.03
CA LEU A 245 9.42 -9.84 8.27
C LEU A 245 10.04 -10.87 9.23
N PRO A 246 9.75 -12.17 9.07
CA PRO A 246 10.32 -13.22 9.90
C PRO A 246 11.73 -13.58 9.42
N LEU A 247 12.62 -12.57 9.37
CA LEU A 247 14.02 -12.76 8.99
C LEU A 247 14.76 -13.55 10.07
N ALA A 248 15.69 -14.40 9.63
CA ALA A 248 16.66 -15.03 10.53
C ALA A 248 17.41 -13.94 11.30
N GLU A 249 17.70 -14.19 12.59
CA GLU A 249 18.63 -13.31 13.30
C GLU A 249 19.99 -13.42 12.60
N ASN A 250 20.58 -12.28 12.24
CA ASN A 250 21.98 -12.27 11.84
C ASN A 250 22.79 -12.78 13.03
N GLY A 251 23.42 -13.95 12.90
CA GLY A 251 24.43 -14.42 13.85
C GLY A 251 25.64 -13.50 13.89
#